data_AF-A0A452XHD8-F1
#
_entry.id   AF-A0A452XHD8-F1
#
_cell.length_a   1.000
_cell.length_b   1.000
_cell.length_c   1.000
_cell.angle_alpha   90.00
_cell.angle_beta   90.00
_cell.angle_gamma   90.00
#
_symmetry.space_group_name_H-M   'P 1'
#
loop_
_entity.id
_entity.type
_entity.pdbx_description
1 polymer ?
#
loop_
_entity_poly.entity_id
_entity_poly.type
_entity_poly.pdbx_seq_one_letter_code
_entity_poly.pdbx_strand_id
1 'polypeptide(L)'
;CWNIVSTVNLDCRLDLKQIALQARNAEYNPKRFAAVIMRIRDPKTTALIFASGKMVCTGAKSEEHSKLAARKYARIVQKLGFPATFKDFKIQNIVASCD
;
A
#
# COMPACT_ATOMS: atom_id res chain seq x y z
N CYS A 1 3.53 13.85 -15.80
CA CYS A 1 3.11 13.75 -14.38
C CYS A 1 4.17 13.04 -13.55
N TRP A 2 4.49 13.54 -12.35
CA TRP A 2 5.39 12.86 -11.40
C TRP A 2 4.62 11.79 -10.63
N ASN A 3 5.10 10.54 -10.66
CA ASN A 3 4.53 9.43 -9.90
C ASN A 3 5.63 8.73 -9.11
N ILE A 4 5.48 8.72 -7.79
CA ILE A 4 6.44 8.09 -6.88
C ILE A 4 5.96 6.69 -6.52
N VAL A 5 6.89 5.75 -6.62
CA VAL A 5 6.74 4.36 -6.17
C VAL A 5 7.59 4.17 -4.94
N SER A 6 6.96 3.77 -3.83
CA SER A 6 7.63 3.47 -2.58
C SER A 6 7.27 2.08 -2.08
N THR A 7 8.15 1.48 -1.29
CA THR A 7 7.90 0.22 -0.59
C THR A 7 8.00 0.43 0.91
N VAL A 8 7.27 -0.38 1.65
CA VAL A 8 7.38 -0.47 3.11
C VAL A 8 7.16 -1.90 3.55
N ASN A 9 7.77 -2.27 4.66
CA ASN A 9 7.60 -3.54 5.32
C ASN A 9 6.68 -3.38 6.55
N LEU A 10 5.61 -4.19 6.59
CA LEU A 10 4.69 -4.23 7.72
C LEU A 10 5.10 -5.23 8.82
N ASP A 11 6.16 -6.01 8.57
CA ASP A 11 6.79 -6.95 9.52
C ASP A 11 5.82 -7.96 10.15
N CYS A 12 4.79 -8.35 9.41
CA CYS A 12 3.81 -9.35 9.84
C CYS A 12 3.24 -10.10 8.64
N ARG A 13 2.81 -11.34 8.87
CA ARG A 13 2.04 -12.07 7.85
C ARG A 13 0.62 -11.56 7.81
N LEU A 14 0.12 -11.33 6.60
CA LEU A 14 -1.19 -10.77 6.36
C LEU A 14 -2.09 -11.77 5.65
N ASP A 15 -3.28 -12.01 6.20
CA ASP A 15 -4.32 -12.74 5.49
C ASP A 15 -5.04 -11.80 4.51
N LEU A 16 -4.67 -11.94 3.24
CA LEU A 16 -5.21 -11.14 2.15
C LEU A 16 -6.73 -11.31 1.97
N LYS A 17 -7.27 -12.50 2.26
CA LYS A 17 -8.73 -12.75 2.16
C LYS A 17 -9.46 -11.97 3.26
N GLN A 18 -8.95 -12.04 4.49
CA GLN A 18 -9.54 -11.30 5.61
C GLN A 18 -9.49 -9.79 5.37
N ILE A 19 -8.36 -9.27 4.88
CA ILE A 19 -8.24 -7.84 4.55
C ILE A 19 -9.26 -7.44 3.49
N ALA A 20 -9.39 -8.21 2.41
CA ALA A 20 -10.34 -7.92 1.34
C ALA A 20 -11.80 -7.99 1.79
N LEU A 21 -12.13 -8.92 2.69
CA LEU A 21 -13.49 -9.06 3.23
C LEU A 21 -13.88 -7.86 4.10
N GLN A 22 -12.94 -7.33 4.90
CA GLN A 22 -13.22 -6.26 5.85
C GLN A 22 -13.01 -4.85 5.26
N ALA A 23 -12.07 -4.68 4.33
CA ALA A 23 -11.76 -3.39 3.75
C ALA A 23 -12.62 -3.10 2.52
N ARG A 24 -13.59 -2.18 2.64
CA ARG A 24 -14.50 -1.78 1.56
C ARG A 24 -13.81 -1.23 0.29
N ASN A 25 -12.60 -0.68 0.43
CA ASN A 25 -11.83 -0.11 -0.68
C ASN A 25 -10.64 -1.00 -1.08
N ALA A 26 -10.78 -2.32 -0.88
CA ALA A 26 -9.79 -3.32 -1.23
C ALA A 26 -10.33 -4.28 -2.29
N GLU A 27 -9.52 -4.53 -3.32
CA GLU A 27 -9.78 -5.52 -4.36
C GLU A 27 -8.78 -6.66 -4.19
N TYR A 28 -9.25 -7.92 -4.20
CA TYR A 28 -8.38 -9.09 -4.12
C TYR A 28 -8.86 -10.16 -5.08
N ASN A 29 -7.99 -10.58 -6.00
CA ASN A 29 -8.26 -11.68 -6.91
C ASN A 29 -7.01 -12.58 -7.00
N PRO A 30 -6.92 -13.64 -6.18
CA PRO A 30 -5.74 -14.51 -6.13
C PRO A 30 -5.42 -15.21 -7.45
N LYS A 31 -6.41 -15.40 -8.33
CA LYS A 31 -6.19 -15.99 -9.67
C LYS A 31 -5.49 -15.02 -10.62
N ARG A 32 -5.67 -13.72 -10.42
CA ARG A 32 -5.09 -12.67 -11.26
C ARG A 32 -3.79 -12.12 -10.67
N PHE A 33 -3.77 -11.86 -9.37
CA PHE A 33 -2.63 -11.23 -8.70
C PHE A 33 -2.62 -11.57 -7.21
N ALA A 34 -1.48 -12.04 -6.70
CA ALA A 34 -1.31 -12.48 -5.32
C ALA A 34 -1.09 -11.32 -4.32
N ALA A 35 -1.82 -10.22 -4.49
CA ALA A 35 -1.77 -9.06 -3.60
C ALA A 35 -3.15 -8.39 -3.51
N VAL A 36 -3.41 -7.74 -2.39
CA VAL A 36 -4.60 -6.88 -2.19
C VAL A 36 -4.28 -5.49 -2.74
N ILE A 37 -5.18 -4.99 -3.58
CA ILE A 37 -5.12 -3.63 -4.12
C ILE A 37 -6.01 -2.75 -3.24
N MET A 38 -5.44 -1.80 -2.52
CA MET A 38 -6.19 -0.85 -1.70
C MET A 38 -6.01 0.58 -2.23
N ARG A 39 -7.06 1.39 -2.18
CA ARG A 39 -7.01 2.79 -2.67
C ARG A 39 -7.52 3.75 -1.61
N ILE A 40 -6.85 4.90 -1.49
CA ILE A 40 -7.32 6.04 -0.68
C ILE A 40 -7.43 7.29 -1.56
N ARG A 41 -8.34 8.20 -1.18
CA ARG A 41 -8.62 9.42 -1.95
C ARG A 41 -7.68 10.58 -1.61
N ASP A 42 -7.21 10.65 -0.37
CA ASP A 42 -6.33 11.70 0.11
C ASP A 42 -5.17 11.12 0.94
N PRO A 43 -3.91 11.23 0.49
CA PRO A 43 -3.51 11.58 -0.88
C PRO A 43 -3.95 10.48 -1.87
N LYS A 44 -4.39 10.85 -3.08
CA LYS A 44 -4.90 9.91 -4.09
C LYS A 44 -3.80 8.92 -4.50
N THR A 45 -3.81 7.73 -3.92
CA THR A 45 -2.76 6.71 -4.06
C THR A 45 -3.35 5.32 -4.11
N THR A 46 -2.55 4.35 -4.55
CA THR A 46 -2.89 2.93 -4.55
C THR A 46 -1.78 2.15 -3.82
N ALA A 47 -2.17 1.24 -2.93
CA ALA A 47 -1.27 0.31 -2.28
C ALA A 47 -1.51 -1.12 -2.77
N LEU A 48 -0.41 -1.84 -2.99
CA LEU A 48 -0.39 -3.28 -3.23
C LEU A 48 0.17 -3.94 -1.98
N ILE A 49 -0.65 -4.74 -1.30
CA ILE A 49 -0.29 -5.40 -0.03
C ILE A 49 -0.11 -6.89 -0.31
N PHE A 50 1.07 -7.41 0.01
CA PHE A 50 1.43 -8.82 -0.18
C PHE A 50 1.27 -9.60 1.13
N ALA A 51 1.02 -10.90 1.03
CA ALA A 51 0.84 -11.77 2.21
C ALA A 51 2.08 -11.81 3.13
N SER A 52 3.25 -11.49 2.59
CA SER A 52 4.52 -11.39 3.34
C SER A 52 4.61 -10.17 4.26
N GLY A 53 3.65 -9.24 4.19
CA GLY A 53 3.72 -7.95 4.89
C GLY A 53 4.44 -6.86 4.09
N LYS A 54 5.01 -7.19 2.93
CA LYS A 54 5.53 -6.17 2.01
C LYS A 54 4.37 -5.38 1.42
N MET A 55 4.51 -4.06 1.36
CA MET A 55 3.56 -3.17 0.72
C MET A 55 4.26 -2.25 -0.27
N VAL A 56 3.65 -2.05 -1.44
CA VAL A 56 4.08 -1.09 -2.46
C VAL A 56 3.04 0.03 -2.53
N CYS A 57 3.43 1.29 -2.44
CA CYS A 57 2.56 2.45 -2.56
C CYS A 57 2.93 3.25 -3.81
N THR A 58 1.93 3.56 -4.64
CA THR A 58 2.07 4.31 -5.90
C THR A 58 1.01 5.40 -6.05
N GLY A 59 1.23 6.33 -6.98
CA GLY A 59 0.30 7.43 -7.30
C GLY A 59 0.59 8.72 -6.53
N ALA A 60 1.60 8.73 -5.66
CA ALA A 60 1.97 9.92 -4.90
C ALA A 60 2.74 10.92 -5.79
N LYS A 61 2.46 12.21 -5.60
CA LYS A 61 3.11 13.31 -6.34
C LYS A 61 4.37 13.84 -5.65
N SER A 62 4.56 13.55 -4.37
CA SER A 62 5.75 13.93 -3.58
C SER A 62 6.11 12.81 -2.61
N GLU A 63 7.37 12.78 -2.18
CA GLU A 63 7.85 11.77 -1.22
C GLU A 63 7.10 11.85 0.10
N GLU A 64 6.80 13.07 0.57
CA GLU A 64 5.99 13.31 1.76
C GLU A 64 4.58 12.72 1.63
N HIS A 65 3.91 12.94 0.49
CA HIS A 65 2.61 12.32 0.23
C HIS A 65 2.72 10.79 0.17
N SER A 66 3.80 10.25 -0.41
CA SER A 66 4.03 8.81 -0.46
C SER A 66 4.19 8.21 0.93
N LYS A 67 4.99 8.86 1.79
CA LYS A 67 5.20 8.44 3.19
C LYS A 67 3.92 8.56 4.01
N LEU A 68 3.16 9.64 3.84
CA LEU A 68 1.86 9.84 4.49
C LEU A 68 0.86 8.76 4.07
N ALA A 69 0.76 8.47 2.77
CA ALA A 69 -0.09 7.41 2.23
C ALA A 69 0.26 6.05 2.82
N ALA A 70 1.54 5.68 2.77
CA ALA A 70 2.03 4.40 3.30
C ALA A 70 1.70 4.26 4.80
N ARG A 71 1.82 5.32 5.60
CA ARG A 71 1.40 5.32 7.01
C ARG A 71 -0.11 5.16 7.18
N LYS A 72 -0.93 5.81 6.35
CA LYS A 72 -2.39 5.65 6.35
C LYS A 72 -2.77 4.20 6.06
N TYR A 73 -2.14 3.55 5.08
CA TYR A 73 -2.37 2.14 4.77
C TYR A 73 -1.97 1.21 5.92
N ALA A 74 -0.78 1.39 6.51
CA ALA A 74 -0.36 0.63 7.68
C ALA A 74 -1.36 0.75 8.84
N ARG A 75 -1.90 1.97 9.05
CA ARG A 75 -2.93 2.21 10.08
C ARG A 75 -4.25 1.51 9.78
N ILE A 76 -4.66 1.42 8.50
CA ILE A 76 -5.85 0.64 8.11
C ILE A 76 -5.62 -0.83 8.46
N VAL A 77 -4.47 -1.39 8.07
CA VAL A 77 -4.13 -2.79 8.38
C VAL A 77 -4.12 -3.05 9.90
N GLN A 78 -3.59 -2.13 10.70
CA GLN A 78 -3.67 -2.21 12.16
C GLN A 78 -5.12 -2.22 12.68
N LYS A 79 -6.00 -1.39 12.12
CA LYS A 79 -7.43 -1.35 12.51
C LYS A 79 -8.20 -2.63 12.15
N LEU A 80 -7.70 -3.40 11.19
CA LEU A 80 -8.26 -4.72 10.84
C LEU A 80 -7.80 -5.83 11.81
N GLY A 81 -6.99 -5.50 12.83
CA GLY A 81 -6.54 -6.44 13.86
C GLY A 81 -5.17 -7.07 13.60
N PHE A 82 -4.45 -6.65 12.56
CA PHE A 82 -3.10 -7.17 12.29
C PHE A 82 -2.04 -6.35 13.04
N PRO A 83 -1.00 -6.98 13.62
CA PRO A 83 0.10 -6.30 14.32
C PRO A 83 1.10 -5.68 13.33
N ALA A 84 0.61 -4.90 12.37
CA ALA A 84 1.44 -4.26 11.35
C ALA A 84 2.29 -3.14 11.93
N THR A 85 3.59 -3.16 11.65
CA THR A 85 4.52 -2.08 11.95
C THR A 85 4.83 -1.27 10.69
N PHE A 86 5.57 -0.17 10.81
CA PHE A 86 5.99 0.62 9.64
C PHE A 86 7.52 0.63 9.61
N LYS A 87 8.11 -0.28 8.83
CA LYS A 87 9.56 -0.47 8.72
C LYS A 87 10.02 -0.36 7.26
N ASP A 88 11.31 -0.08 7.07
CA ASP A 88 11.97 -0.14 5.76
C ASP A 88 11.27 0.68 4.65
N PHE A 89 10.75 1.87 5.00
CA PHE A 89 10.20 2.76 3.99
C PHE A 89 11.31 3.22 3.04
N LYS A 90 11.14 2.92 1.75
CA LYS A 90 12.12 3.25 0.71
C LYS A 90 11.41 3.71 -0.55
N ILE A 91 11.86 4.82 -1.12
CA ILE A 91 11.49 5.22 -2.47
C ILE A 91 12.21 4.30 -3.45
N GLN A 92 11.45 3.62 -4.31
CA GLN A 92 11.98 2.68 -5.28
C GLN A 92 12.18 3.33 -6.65
N ASN A 93 11.22 4.15 -7.08
CA ASN A 93 11.28 4.79 -8.37
C ASN A 93 10.50 6.10 -8.37
N ILE A 94 10.93 7.02 -9.23
CA ILE A 94 10.24 8.26 -9.54
C ILE A 94 9.98 8.24 -11.04
N VAL A 95 8.74 7.96 -11.42
CA VAL A 95 8.32 7.96 -12.82
C VAL A 95 7.92 9.37 -13.18
N ALA A 96 8.78 10.06 -13.92
CA ALA A 96 8.45 11.31 -14.59
C ALA A 96 7.96 10.98 -16.00
N SER A 97 6.72 11.35 -16.31
CA SER A 97 6.23 11.44 -17.69
C SER A 97 6.27 12.90 -18.10
N CYS A 98 7.10 13.24 -19.08
CA CYS A 98 6.96 14.48 -19.84
C CYS A 98 6.14 14.13 -21.08
N ASP A 99 5.06 14.86 -21.29
CA ASP A 99 4.32 14.92 -22.56
C ASP A 99 4.80 16.19 -23.28
#